data_AF-A0A6P8J4V3-F1
#
_entry.id   AF-A0A6P8J4V3-F1
#
_cell.length_a   1.000
_cell.length_b   1.000
_cell.length_c   1.000
_cell.angle_alpha   90.00
_cell.angle_beta   90.00
_cell.angle_gamma   90.00
#
_symmetry.space_group_name_H-M   'P 1'
#
loop_
_entity.id
_entity.type
_entity.pdbx_description
1 polymer ?
#
loop_
_entity_poly.entity_id
_entity_poly.type
_entity_poly.pdbx_seq_one_letter_code
_entity_poly.pdbx_strand_id
1 'polypeptide(L)'
;MQFLFFSLSLSFFLSFFLSFFLSFFLPFFLPFFLSIFLPSFFPLSFSRTRHPILIKRMRQPTKILLLLSLALVSYSSSATGSVNFVPVGCYRDSQLKPRPLPELIHNYRLNDEMDWKDLNGSVVQACAQEAHSRNYVYFGIQFYDNECVNYKTFDSEDRSASKDNIVGDLKCDDDKFQAGWYRFEGQAGTQINALKIKNRCQTLHIGYYTGAHPGPNEGIVENKICFTDICDRNKDIKIRNCGEFYVYYLNKTGGCPARYCGDGKTSTGIQADI
;
A
#
# COMPACT_ATOMS: atom_id res chain seq x y z
N MET A 1 -8.35 20.00 -66.48
CA MET A 1 -8.43 21.46 -66.22
C MET A 1 -8.98 21.67 -64.81
N GLN A 2 -8.18 21.43 -63.76
CA GLN A 2 -8.59 21.66 -62.35
C GLN A 2 -7.39 21.60 -61.39
N PHE A 3 -6.42 22.51 -61.54
CA PHE A 3 -5.31 22.65 -60.57
C PHE A 3 -4.92 24.12 -60.28
N LEU A 4 -5.67 25.10 -60.81
CA LEU A 4 -5.32 26.53 -60.67
C LEU A 4 -6.17 27.31 -59.66
N PHE A 5 -7.15 26.68 -58.98
CA PHE A 5 -8.06 27.41 -58.07
C PHE A 5 -7.67 27.35 -56.58
N PHE A 6 -6.67 26.56 -56.17
CA PHE A 6 -6.37 26.36 -54.75
C PHE A 6 -5.20 27.19 -54.19
N SER A 7 -4.32 27.78 -55.03
CA SER A 7 -3.15 28.53 -54.53
C SER A 7 -3.43 30.01 -54.24
N LEU A 8 -4.42 30.62 -54.91
CA LEU A 8 -4.74 32.05 -54.76
C LEU A 8 -5.49 32.38 -53.46
N SER A 9 -6.13 31.40 -52.81
CA SER A 9 -6.87 31.64 -51.55
C SER A 9 -5.96 31.69 -50.31
N LEU A 10 -4.86 30.91 -50.30
CA LEU A 10 -3.97 30.83 -49.15
C LEU A 10 -3.10 32.09 -49.00
N SER A 11 -2.61 32.65 -50.10
CA SER A 11 -1.80 33.88 -50.08
C SER A 11 -2.60 35.09 -49.61
N PHE A 12 -3.86 35.22 -50.06
CA PHE A 12 -4.75 36.29 -49.65
C PHE A 12 -5.13 36.19 -48.16
N PHE A 13 -5.44 34.97 -47.70
CA PHE A 13 -5.78 34.72 -46.31
C PHE A 13 -4.60 34.98 -45.37
N LEU A 14 -3.38 34.59 -45.75
CA LEU A 14 -2.18 34.83 -44.96
C LEU A 14 -1.83 36.32 -44.87
N SER A 15 -1.97 37.08 -45.96
CA SER A 15 -1.70 38.52 -45.94
C SER A 15 -2.71 39.30 -45.08
N PHE A 16 -3.99 38.95 -45.18
CA PHE A 16 -5.05 39.60 -44.40
C PHE A 16 -4.92 39.29 -42.90
N PHE A 17 -4.62 38.03 -42.56
CA PHE A 17 -4.46 37.61 -41.17
C PHE A 17 -3.21 38.22 -40.52
N LEU A 18 -2.09 38.30 -41.26
CA LEU A 18 -0.85 38.88 -40.76
C LEU A 18 -0.98 40.41 -40.56
N SER A 19 -1.68 41.11 -41.45
CA SER A 19 -1.92 42.55 -41.30
C SER A 19 -2.87 42.84 -40.14
N PHE A 20 -3.92 42.05 -39.95
CA PHE A 20 -4.85 42.21 -38.84
C PHE A 20 -4.18 41.91 -37.49
N PHE A 21 -3.36 40.86 -37.42
CA PHE A 21 -2.66 40.47 -36.20
C PHE A 21 -1.59 41.50 -35.80
N LEU A 22 -0.74 41.98 -36.72
CA LEU A 22 0.28 42.99 -36.37
C LEU A 22 -0.33 44.35 -35.99
N SER A 23 -1.44 44.76 -36.61
CA SER A 23 -2.05 46.08 -36.35
C SER A 23 -2.93 46.11 -35.10
N PHE A 24 -3.56 44.99 -34.72
CA PHE A 24 -4.48 44.94 -33.60
C PHE A 24 -3.86 44.32 -32.34
N PHE A 25 -3.12 43.21 -32.45
CA PHE A 25 -2.62 42.49 -31.29
C PHE A 25 -1.37 43.15 -30.67
N LEU A 26 -0.42 43.59 -31.49
CA LEU A 26 0.85 44.14 -31.01
C LEU A 26 0.69 45.41 -30.15
N PRO A 27 -0.13 46.42 -30.52
CA PRO A 27 -0.27 47.63 -29.72
C PRO A 27 -1.16 47.47 -28.48
N PHE A 28 -2.11 46.51 -28.47
CA PHE A 28 -3.01 46.30 -27.32
C PHE A 28 -2.50 45.28 -26.31
N PHE A 29 -1.92 44.16 -26.76
CA PHE A 29 -1.53 43.08 -25.85
C PHE A 29 -0.10 43.21 -25.32
N LEU A 30 0.83 43.78 -26.08
CA LEU A 30 2.22 43.93 -25.65
C LEU A 30 2.38 44.83 -24.40
N PRO A 31 1.66 45.95 -24.24
CA PRO A 31 1.73 46.77 -23.03
C PRO A 31 1.13 46.07 -21.80
N PHE A 32 0.04 45.32 -21.99
CA PHE A 32 -0.61 44.54 -20.93
C PHE A 32 0.26 43.37 -20.46
N PHE A 33 0.97 42.73 -21.38
CA PHE A 33 1.90 41.66 -21.06
C PHE A 33 3.14 42.20 -20.34
N LEU A 34 3.71 43.32 -20.80
CA LEU A 34 4.85 43.95 -20.16
C LEU A 34 4.53 44.44 -18.74
N SER A 35 3.32 44.95 -18.48
CA SER A 35 2.94 45.45 -17.15
C SER A 35 2.74 44.34 -16.11
N ILE A 36 2.29 43.16 -16.53
CA ILE A 36 2.07 42.01 -15.63
C ILE A 36 3.38 41.28 -15.31
N PHE A 37 4.28 41.16 -16.29
CA PHE A 37 5.43 40.26 -16.17
C PHE A 37 6.75 40.96 -15.81
N LEU A 38 6.91 42.28 -15.99
CA LEU A 38 8.14 42.98 -15.54
C LEU A 38 8.43 42.91 -14.03
N PRO A 39 7.45 42.94 -13.12
CA PRO A 39 7.72 42.92 -11.67
C PRO A 39 8.29 41.59 -11.15
N SER A 40 8.19 40.50 -11.91
CA SER A 40 8.65 39.16 -11.50
C SER A 40 10.15 38.96 -11.70
N PHE A 41 10.82 39.80 -12.51
CA PHE A 41 12.20 39.59 -12.94
C PHE A 41 13.24 40.46 -12.23
N PHE A 42 12.83 41.41 -11.38
CA PHE A 42 13.75 42.26 -10.60
C PHE A 42 13.35 42.37 -9.13
N PRO A 43 13.80 41.47 -8.25
CA PRO A 43 13.89 41.76 -6.82
C PRO A 43 15.25 42.42 -6.52
N LEU A 44 15.24 43.73 -6.24
CA LEU A 44 16.36 44.42 -5.60
C LEU A 44 16.13 44.45 -4.08
N SER A 45 16.89 43.66 -3.33
CA SER A 45 17.81 44.14 -2.28
C SER A 45 18.54 42.98 -1.60
N PHE A 46 19.68 43.33 -0.99
CA PHE A 46 20.84 42.51 -0.67
C PHE A 46 21.04 42.43 0.85
N SER A 47 21.42 41.27 1.42
CA SER A 47 22.50 41.20 2.45
C SER A 47 22.89 39.77 2.88
N ARG A 48 24.15 39.41 2.58
CA ARG A 48 25.20 38.72 3.39
C ARG A 48 24.77 37.87 4.63
N THR A 49 25.13 36.58 4.78
CA THR A 49 26.50 36.08 5.05
C THR A 49 26.62 34.54 5.18
N ARG A 50 27.80 34.02 4.76
CA ARG A 50 28.66 32.90 5.26
C ARG A 50 28.26 31.39 5.13
N HIS A 51 29.15 30.68 4.43
CA HIS A 51 29.32 29.24 4.05
C HIS A 51 29.41 28.19 5.21
N PRO A 52 29.49 26.85 4.95
CA PRO A 52 29.63 26.14 3.66
C PRO A 52 28.54 25.11 3.32
N ILE A 53 28.26 25.04 2.02
CA ILE A 53 27.42 24.06 1.34
C ILE A 53 28.31 22.88 0.94
N LEU A 54 27.91 21.67 1.32
CA LEU A 54 28.45 20.44 0.76
C LEU A 54 27.68 20.14 -0.54
N ILE A 55 28.35 20.41 -1.65
CA ILE A 55 27.88 20.19 -3.01
C ILE A 55 27.87 18.68 -3.28
N LYS A 56 26.74 18.15 -3.76
CA LYS A 56 26.79 17.10 -4.80
C LYS A 56 25.85 17.46 -5.94
N ARG A 57 26.49 17.99 -6.98
CA ARG A 57 26.02 18.30 -8.32
C ARG A 57 25.98 17.01 -9.13
N MET A 58 24.88 16.76 -9.85
CA MET A 58 24.86 16.22 -11.23
C MET A 58 23.46 16.42 -11.83
N ARG A 59 23.25 17.55 -12.51
CA ARG A 59 22.20 17.69 -13.53
C ARG A 59 22.88 18.39 -14.71
N GLN A 60 22.98 17.69 -15.84
CA GLN A 60 23.42 18.28 -17.11
C GLN A 60 22.37 19.30 -17.56
N PRO A 61 22.76 20.51 -18.00
CA PRO A 61 21.87 21.44 -18.67
C PRO A 61 22.22 21.44 -20.16
N THR A 62 21.55 20.65 -20.96
CA THR A 62 21.57 20.84 -22.42
C THR A 62 20.21 20.55 -22.98
N LYS A 63 19.70 21.52 -23.76
CA LYS A 63 18.44 21.55 -24.54
C LYS A 63 17.25 22.25 -23.86
N ILE A 64 17.45 23.50 -23.48
CA ILE A 64 16.41 24.53 -23.61
C ILE A 64 16.94 25.55 -24.60
N LEU A 65 16.64 25.37 -25.89
CA LEU A 65 16.38 26.42 -26.89
C LEU A 65 16.24 25.78 -28.28
N LEU A 66 15.08 25.17 -28.57
CA LEU A 66 14.44 25.12 -29.90
C LEU A 66 13.12 24.33 -29.75
N LEU A 67 12.11 24.71 -30.54
CA LEU A 67 10.76 24.11 -30.65
C LEU A 67 9.66 24.73 -29.78
N LEU A 68 9.53 26.06 -29.84
CA LEU A 68 8.24 26.76 -29.76
C LEU A 68 7.46 26.70 -31.10
N SER A 69 7.46 25.55 -31.77
CA SER A 69 6.77 25.36 -33.07
C SER A 69 6.04 24.02 -33.25
N LEU A 70 5.80 23.28 -32.17
CA LEU A 70 4.97 22.05 -32.18
C LEU A 70 3.72 22.18 -31.29
N ALA A 71 3.15 23.38 -31.17
CA ALA A 71 1.93 23.61 -30.40
C ALA A 71 0.63 23.35 -31.19
N LEU A 72 0.63 22.48 -32.21
CA LEU A 72 -0.59 22.13 -32.97
C LEU A 72 -0.76 20.66 -33.36
N VAL A 73 0.05 19.71 -32.89
CA VAL A 73 -0.29 18.28 -32.95
C VAL A 73 0.30 17.53 -31.75
N SER A 74 -0.24 17.79 -30.56
CA SER A 74 -0.22 16.84 -29.46
C SER A 74 -1.41 17.10 -28.55
N TYR A 75 -2.61 16.98 -29.11
CA TYR A 75 -3.72 16.44 -28.33
C TYR A 75 -3.50 14.92 -28.23
N SER A 76 -2.39 14.53 -27.60
CA SER A 76 -2.24 13.18 -27.09
C SER A 76 -3.05 13.18 -25.81
N SER A 77 -4.20 12.52 -25.90
CA SER A 77 -5.01 12.03 -24.79
C SER A 77 -4.17 11.88 -23.54
N SER A 78 -4.62 12.46 -22.43
CA SER A 78 -4.17 12.02 -21.10
C SER A 78 -4.56 10.55 -20.98
N ALA A 79 -3.72 9.67 -21.50
CA ALA A 79 -3.76 8.26 -21.17
C ALA A 79 -3.51 8.25 -19.66
N THR A 80 -4.55 7.93 -18.90
CA THR A 80 -4.46 7.50 -17.51
C THR A 80 -3.63 6.21 -17.50
N GLY A 81 -2.32 6.36 -17.67
CA GLY A 81 -1.39 5.25 -17.74
C GLY A 81 -1.32 4.59 -16.38
N SER A 82 -1.82 3.36 -16.28
CA SER A 82 -1.48 2.48 -15.17
C SER A 82 0.05 2.31 -15.15
N VAL A 83 0.66 2.72 -14.04
CA VAL A 83 2.10 2.51 -13.80
C VAL A 83 2.28 1.09 -13.32
N ASN A 84 3.21 0.36 -13.93
CA ASN A 84 3.53 -1.00 -13.52
C ASN A 84 4.42 -0.98 -12.27
N PHE A 85 4.07 -1.80 -11.27
CA PHE A 85 4.82 -1.96 -10.03
C PHE A 85 4.75 -3.42 -9.59
N VAL A 86 5.71 -3.81 -8.74
CA VAL A 86 5.74 -5.15 -8.15
C VAL A 86 5.80 -5.03 -6.63
N PRO A 87 5.08 -5.87 -5.88
CA PRO A 87 5.16 -5.86 -4.42
C PRO A 87 6.57 -6.29 -3.97
N VAL A 88 7.22 -5.43 -3.18
CA VAL A 88 8.55 -5.71 -2.62
C VAL A 88 8.42 -6.39 -1.25
N GLY A 89 7.53 -5.87 -0.41
CA GLY A 89 7.09 -6.51 0.83
C GLY A 89 6.52 -5.56 1.87
N CYS A 90 6.15 -6.12 3.02
CA CYS A 90 5.66 -5.37 4.17
C CYS A 90 6.81 -5.07 5.14
N TYR A 91 7.02 -3.79 5.43
CA TYR A 91 8.12 -3.31 6.27
C TYR A 91 7.59 -2.62 7.52
N ARG A 92 8.20 -2.91 8.66
CA ARG A 92 7.88 -2.26 9.93
C ARG A 92 8.35 -0.81 9.91
N ASP A 93 7.42 0.12 10.08
CA ASP A 93 7.71 1.55 10.24
C ASP A 93 7.45 1.97 11.69
N SER A 94 8.52 2.01 12.50
CA SER A 94 8.46 2.39 13.92
C SER A 94 8.17 3.87 14.16
N GLN A 95 7.99 4.67 13.10
CA GLN A 95 7.83 6.13 13.16
C GLN A 95 9.04 6.88 13.72
N LEU A 96 10.11 6.18 14.09
CA LEU A 96 11.37 6.78 14.55
C LEU A 96 12.17 7.30 13.34
N LYS A 97 12.82 8.45 13.52
CA LYS A 97 13.64 9.06 12.46
C LYS A 97 15.06 8.46 12.46
N PRO A 98 15.67 8.23 11.27
CA PRO A 98 15.07 8.37 9.95
C PRO A 98 14.09 7.22 9.66
N ARG A 99 12.90 7.55 9.14
CA ARG A 99 11.92 6.54 8.71
C ARG A 99 12.41 5.86 7.42
N PRO A 100 12.06 4.58 7.17
CA PRO A 100 12.42 3.89 5.93
C PRO A 100 11.96 4.63 4.66
N LEU A 101 10.75 5.19 4.69
CA LEU A 101 10.23 6.11 3.67
C LEU A 101 9.89 7.45 4.37
N PRO A 102 10.80 8.44 4.32
CA PRO A 102 10.70 9.64 5.15
C PRO A 102 9.74 10.71 4.61
N GLU A 103 9.42 10.69 3.32
CA GLU A 103 8.48 11.64 2.70
C GLU A 103 7.09 11.03 2.57
N LEU A 104 6.07 11.76 3.05
CA LEU A 104 4.68 11.46 2.73
C LEU A 104 4.32 12.14 1.40
N ILE A 105 4.15 11.35 0.35
CA ILE A 105 3.82 11.86 -0.99
C ILE A 105 2.36 12.27 -1.12
N HIS A 106 1.43 11.52 -0.51
CA HIS A 106 -0.01 11.77 -0.55
C HIS A 106 -0.76 11.09 0.62
N ASN A 107 -1.95 11.60 0.98
CA ASN A 107 -2.81 11.02 2.01
C ASN A 107 -4.26 10.86 1.51
N TYR A 108 -4.58 9.68 0.96
CA TYR A 108 -5.91 9.36 0.40
C TYR A 108 -7.03 9.20 1.45
N ARG A 109 -6.73 9.26 2.76
CA ARG A 109 -7.73 9.10 3.82
C ARG A 109 -8.56 10.34 4.11
N LEU A 110 -8.08 11.52 3.73
CA LEU A 110 -8.68 12.79 4.14
C LEU A 110 -9.89 13.20 3.29
N ASN A 111 -10.14 12.53 2.16
CA ASN A 111 -11.12 12.97 1.16
C ASN A 111 -12.17 11.91 0.77
N ASP A 112 -12.28 10.79 1.50
CA ASP A 112 -13.15 9.65 1.15
C ASP A 112 -12.95 9.09 -0.28
N GLU A 113 -11.79 9.36 -0.90
CA GLU A 113 -11.40 8.86 -2.23
C GLU A 113 -11.02 7.36 -2.22
N MET A 114 -11.04 6.73 -1.04
CA MET A 114 -10.61 5.35 -0.85
C MET A 114 -11.78 4.38 -0.95
N ASP A 115 -11.74 3.51 -1.96
CA ASP A 115 -12.63 2.36 -2.03
C ASP A 115 -12.05 1.21 -1.19
N TRP A 116 -12.66 0.95 -0.05
CA TRP A 116 -12.28 -0.16 0.84
C TRP A 116 -12.42 -1.54 0.20
N LYS A 117 -13.21 -1.67 -0.87
CA LYS A 117 -13.39 -2.92 -1.62
C LYS A 117 -12.35 -3.10 -2.72
N ASP A 118 -11.71 -2.01 -3.16
CA ASP A 118 -10.65 -2.00 -4.16
C ASP A 118 -9.53 -1.04 -3.76
N LEU A 119 -8.80 -1.41 -2.71
CA LEU A 119 -7.62 -0.65 -2.28
C LEU A 119 -6.51 -0.65 -3.34
N ASN A 120 -6.46 -1.68 -4.20
CA ASN A 120 -5.42 -1.80 -5.23
C ASN A 120 -5.62 -0.77 -6.34
N GLY A 121 -6.86 -0.63 -6.85
CA GLY A 121 -7.20 0.38 -7.84
C GLY A 121 -7.28 1.79 -7.26
N SER A 122 -7.88 1.96 -6.08
CA SER A 122 -8.12 3.29 -5.50
C SER A 122 -6.88 3.92 -4.86
N VAL A 123 -6.06 3.14 -4.13
CA VAL A 123 -4.93 3.67 -3.36
C VAL A 123 -3.60 3.25 -3.95
N VAL A 124 -3.38 1.95 -4.21
CA VAL A 124 -2.05 1.46 -4.61
C VAL A 124 -1.63 2.04 -5.95
N GLN A 125 -2.49 1.95 -6.96
CA GLN A 125 -2.20 2.45 -8.31
C GLN A 125 -2.00 3.97 -8.33
N ALA A 126 -2.81 4.72 -7.56
CA ALA A 126 -2.71 6.17 -7.47
C ALA A 126 -1.40 6.60 -6.76
N CYS A 127 -1.04 5.94 -5.65
CA CYS A 127 0.23 6.17 -4.98
C CYS A 127 1.43 5.80 -5.88
N ALA A 128 1.33 4.72 -6.66
CA ALA A 128 2.37 4.34 -7.62
C ALA A 128 2.55 5.39 -8.72
N GLN A 129 1.46 5.95 -9.24
CA GLN A 129 1.48 7.04 -10.21
C GLN A 129 2.12 8.31 -9.64
N GLU A 130 1.75 8.69 -8.41
CA GLU A 130 2.31 9.87 -7.74
C GLU A 130 3.79 9.69 -7.41
N ALA A 131 4.21 8.51 -6.95
CA ALA A 131 5.60 8.20 -6.72
C ALA A 131 6.41 8.26 -8.02
N HIS A 132 5.88 7.68 -9.09
CA HIS A 132 6.50 7.67 -10.41
C HIS A 132 6.62 9.09 -10.99
N SER A 133 5.60 9.95 -10.85
CA SER A 133 5.65 11.35 -11.32
C SER A 133 6.76 12.17 -10.63
N ARG A 134 7.11 11.78 -9.39
CA ARG A 134 8.20 12.36 -8.60
C ARG A 134 9.56 11.67 -8.80
N ASN A 135 9.63 10.66 -9.68
CA ASN A 135 10.82 9.83 -9.92
C ASN A 135 11.28 8.98 -8.72
N TYR A 136 10.34 8.55 -7.87
CA TYR A 136 10.64 7.58 -6.82
C TYR A 136 10.67 6.15 -7.37
N VAL A 137 11.68 5.38 -6.95
CA VAL A 137 11.82 3.94 -7.29
C VAL A 137 10.96 3.07 -6.37
N TYR A 138 10.74 3.52 -5.14
CA TYR A 138 9.93 2.83 -4.14
C TYR A 138 8.84 3.75 -3.63
N PHE A 139 7.68 3.18 -3.36
CA PHE A 139 6.62 3.81 -2.57
C PHE A 139 6.12 2.80 -1.55
N GLY A 140 5.51 3.30 -0.49
CA GLY A 140 4.95 2.48 0.57
C GLY A 140 3.58 3.00 0.95
N ILE A 141 2.68 2.09 1.30
CA ILE A 141 1.34 2.42 1.76
C ILE A 141 1.29 2.08 3.23
N GLN A 142 1.02 3.08 4.05
CA GLN A 142 0.82 2.87 5.47
C GLN A 142 -0.62 2.44 5.72
N PHE A 143 -0.79 1.52 6.67
CA PHE A 143 -2.09 1.00 7.09
C PHE A 143 -2.94 0.38 5.96
N TYR A 144 -2.27 -0.19 4.96
CA TYR A 144 -2.90 -0.94 3.87
C TYR A 144 -3.59 -2.22 4.40
N ASP A 145 -2.94 -2.89 5.35
CA ASP A 145 -3.39 -4.17 5.92
C ASP A 145 -4.11 -3.92 7.25
N ASN A 146 -5.39 -3.57 7.21
CA ASN A 146 -6.18 -3.34 8.43
C ASN A 146 -6.15 -4.57 9.36
N GLU A 147 -6.06 -5.78 8.82
CA GLU A 147 -5.96 -7.03 9.57
C GLU A 147 -4.66 -7.17 10.37
N CYS A 148 -3.58 -6.51 9.96
CA CYS A 148 -2.30 -6.53 10.66
C CYS A 148 -2.20 -5.47 11.76
N VAL A 149 -3.23 -4.61 11.90
CA VAL A 149 -3.29 -3.54 12.91
C VAL A 149 -4.49 -3.72 13.83
N ASN A 150 -5.61 -4.19 13.28
CA ASN A 150 -6.87 -4.39 13.99
C ASN A 150 -7.25 -5.88 13.98
N TYR A 151 -6.82 -6.57 15.04
CA TYR A 151 -7.11 -7.97 15.29
C TYR A 151 -7.42 -8.18 16.78
N LYS A 152 -8.04 -9.32 17.09
CA LYS A 152 -8.24 -9.79 18.45
C LYS A 152 -7.11 -10.73 18.85
N THR A 153 -6.79 -10.74 20.13
CA THR A 153 -5.70 -11.55 20.66
C THR A 153 -6.22 -12.84 21.29
N PHE A 154 -5.52 -13.93 21.03
CA PHE A 154 -5.52 -15.16 21.82
C PHE A 154 -4.17 -15.30 22.52
N ASP A 155 -4.13 -14.98 23.80
CA ASP A 155 -2.93 -14.98 24.64
C ASP A 155 -2.99 -15.93 25.84
N SER A 156 -4.17 -16.49 26.08
CA SER A 156 -4.47 -17.28 27.26
C SER A 156 -3.85 -18.68 27.22
N GLU A 157 -3.40 -19.14 28.37
CA GLU A 157 -2.76 -20.45 28.54
C GLU A 157 -3.71 -21.62 28.23
N ASP A 158 -5.01 -21.43 28.43
CA ASP A 158 -6.05 -22.40 28.10
C ASP A 158 -6.25 -22.58 26.57
N ARG A 159 -5.53 -21.83 25.73
CA ARG A 159 -5.43 -22.02 24.27
C ARG A 159 -4.08 -22.57 23.84
N SER A 160 -3.27 -23.04 24.78
CA SER A 160 -1.95 -23.60 24.52
C SER A 160 -2.00 -25.10 24.22
N ALA A 161 -1.38 -25.53 23.12
CA ALA A 161 -1.11 -26.94 22.83
C ALA A 161 -0.11 -27.57 23.82
N SER A 162 0.62 -26.75 24.57
CA SER A 162 1.67 -27.20 25.49
C SER A 162 1.16 -27.58 26.88
N LYS A 163 -0.13 -27.38 27.19
CA LYS A 163 -0.71 -27.63 28.52
C LYS A 163 -1.90 -28.57 28.48
N ASP A 164 -1.91 -29.57 29.38
CA ASP A 164 -3.04 -30.47 29.58
C ASP A 164 -4.32 -29.71 30.01
N ASN A 165 -5.47 -30.18 29.55
CA ASN A 165 -6.76 -29.66 29.97
C ASN A 165 -6.98 -29.82 31.47
N ILE A 166 -7.60 -28.82 32.08
CA ILE A 166 -8.14 -28.91 33.43
C ILE A 166 -9.48 -29.66 33.35
N VAL A 167 -9.67 -30.66 34.21
CA VAL A 167 -10.89 -31.47 34.23
C VAL A 167 -12.10 -30.60 34.59
N GLY A 168 -13.19 -30.71 33.81
CA GLY A 168 -14.45 -30.03 34.08
C GLY A 168 -14.59 -28.60 33.55
N ASP A 169 -13.56 -28.02 32.93
CA ASP A 169 -13.59 -26.63 32.42
C ASP A 169 -13.56 -26.55 30.89
N LEU A 170 -14.18 -27.48 30.14
CA LEU A 170 -14.09 -27.47 28.67
C LEU A 170 -14.70 -26.20 28.05
N LYS A 171 -14.03 -25.66 27.04
CA LYS A 171 -14.36 -24.40 26.35
C LYS A 171 -14.52 -24.61 24.84
N CYS A 172 -15.20 -23.67 24.20
CA CYS A 172 -15.45 -23.70 22.77
C CYS A 172 -15.60 -22.34 22.12
N ASP A 173 -15.30 -22.32 20.82
CA ASP A 173 -15.38 -21.18 19.92
C ASP A 173 -16.62 -21.29 19.03
N ASP A 174 -17.82 -21.31 19.65
CA ASP A 174 -19.09 -21.47 18.94
C ASP A 174 -20.05 -20.27 19.14
N ASP A 175 -21.11 -20.39 19.94
CA ASP A 175 -22.21 -19.40 20.01
C ASP A 175 -21.78 -17.96 20.36
N LYS A 176 -20.76 -17.80 21.20
CA LYS A 176 -20.25 -16.49 21.61
C LYS A 176 -19.04 -16.02 20.80
N PHE A 177 -18.62 -16.82 19.82
CA PHE A 177 -17.46 -16.51 18.99
C PHE A 177 -17.82 -15.52 17.90
N GLN A 178 -17.05 -14.44 17.80
CA GLN A 178 -17.25 -13.41 16.80
C GLN A 178 -16.29 -13.63 15.64
N ALA A 179 -16.79 -13.67 14.41
CA ALA A 179 -15.92 -13.74 13.25
C ALA A 179 -15.00 -12.50 13.16
N GLY A 180 -13.76 -12.69 12.71
CA GLY A 180 -12.80 -11.60 12.58
C GLY A 180 -11.36 -12.08 12.50
N TRP A 181 -10.44 -11.11 12.47
CA TRP A 181 -9.00 -11.37 12.49
C TRP A 181 -8.52 -11.61 13.91
N TYR A 182 -7.76 -12.69 14.09
CA TYR A 182 -7.21 -13.13 15.37
C TYR A 182 -5.70 -13.36 15.26
N ARG A 183 -4.97 -13.03 16.32
CA ARG A 183 -3.53 -13.31 16.48
C ARG A 183 -3.32 -14.20 17.70
N PHE A 184 -2.46 -15.20 17.56
CA PHE A 184 -1.93 -15.93 18.71
C PHE A 184 -0.69 -15.20 19.26
N GLU A 185 -0.67 -14.98 20.57
CA GLU A 185 0.50 -14.47 21.30
C GLU A 185 0.51 -15.04 22.73
N GLY A 186 1.35 -14.50 23.61
CA GLY A 186 1.34 -14.89 25.02
C GLY A 186 1.55 -16.39 25.24
N GLN A 187 0.79 -16.98 26.16
CA GLN A 187 0.91 -18.41 26.52
C GLN A 187 0.27 -19.34 25.49
N ALA A 188 -0.63 -18.81 24.66
CA ALA A 188 -1.24 -19.54 23.56
C ALA A 188 -0.23 -19.84 22.43
N GLY A 189 0.91 -19.15 22.40
CA GLY A 189 1.97 -19.35 21.41
C GLY A 189 1.98 -18.26 20.35
N THR A 190 2.41 -18.56 19.14
CA THR A 190 2.57 -17.58 18.05
C THR A 190 1.76 -17.90 16.80
N GLN A 191 1.25 -19.12 16.70
CA GLN A 191 0.51 -19.61 15.54
C GLN A 191 -0.47 -20.71 15.91
N ILE A 192 -1.34 -21.09 14.96
CA ILE A 192 -2.20 -22.26 15.12
C ILE A 192 -1.31 -23.51 15.22
N ASN A 193 -1.63 -24.38 16.17
CA ASN A 193 -0.94 -25.65 16.34
C ASN A 193 -1.08 -26.54 15.08
N ALA A 194 0.03 -27.13 14.65
CA ALA A 194 0.06 -28.01 13.49
C ALA A 194 -0.24 -29.49 13.83
N LEU A 195 -0.20 -29.86 15.12
CA LEU A 195 -0.25 -31.25 15.55
C LEU A 195 -1.68 -31.73 15.84
N LYS A 196 -1.97 -32.97 15.47
CA LYS A 196 -3.21 -33.68 15.83
C LYS A 196 -3.13 -34.24 17.26
N ILE A 197 -3.28 -33.37 18.25
CA ILE A 197 -3.18 -33.70 19.68
C ILE A 197 -4.55 -33.68 20.37
N LYS A 198 -4.67 -34.42 21.47
CA LYS A 198 -5.91 -34.55 22.26
C LYS A 198 -5.70 -33.93 23.64
N ASN A 199 -6.78 -33.56 24.31
CA ASN A 199 -6.78 -33.02 25.68
C ASN A 199 -5.89 -31.78 25.87
N ARG A 200 -5.92 -30.86 24.90
CA ARG A 200 -5.19 -29.57 24.93
C ARG A 200 -6.15 -28.44 24.60
N CYS A 201 -5.70 -27.20 24.82
CA CYS A 201 -6.47 -25.99 24.49
C CYS A 201 -7.86 -25.94 25.14
N GLN A 202 -7.98 -26.60 26.29
CA GLN A 202 -9.19 -26.69 27.10
C GLN A 202 -10.41 -27.14 26.28
N THR A 203 -10.21 -28.06 25.33
CA THR A 203 -11.24 -28.50 24.39
C THR A 203 -11.10 -29.99 24.04
N LEU A 204 -12.12 -30.61 23.43
CA LEU A 204 -12.02 -32.00 22.92
C LEU A 204 -11.70 -32.03 21.43
N HIS A 205 -12.15 -31.02 20.67
CA HIS A 205 -11.91 -30.91 19.24
C HIS A 205 -11.01 -29.71 18.96
N ILE A 206 -9.70 -29.97 18.90
CA ILE A 206 -8.72 -28.93 18.62
C ILE A 206 -8.81 -28.50 17.15
N GLY A 207 -8.80 -27.19 16.91
CA GLY A 207 -8.55 -26.64 15.58
C GLY A 207 -7.06 -26.67 15.30
N TYR A 208 -6.62 -27.47 14.34
CA TYR A 208 -5.22 -27.57 13.92
C TYR A 208 -5.06 -27.30 12.42
N TYR A 209 -3.89 -26.76 12.03
CA TYR A 209 -3.58 -26.42 10.65
C TYR A 209 -2.19 -26.94 10.25
N THR A 210 -2.15 -27.86 9.28
CA THR A 210 -0.91 -28.50 8.80
C THR A 210 -0.34 -27.88 7.53
N GLY A 211 -1.01 -26.87 6.96
CA GLY A 211 -0.54 -26.23 5.74
C GLY A 211 0.63 -25.25 6.00
N ALA A 212 1.30 -24.85 4.93
CA ALA A 212 2.33 -23.82 5.00
C ALA A 212 1.68 -22.46 5.27
N HIS A 213 2.26 -21.68 6.19
CA HIS A 213 1.87 -20.30 6.38
C HIS A 213 2.45 -19.43 5.25
N PRO A 214 1.73 -18.39 4.81
CA PRO A 214 2.17 -17.56 3.68
C PRO A 214 3.46 -16.80 4.00
N GLY A 215 4.28 -16.53 2.98
CA GLY A 215 5.33 -15.52 3.08
C GLY A 215 4.77 -14.09 3.22
N PRO A 216 5.60 -13.11 3.64
CA PRO A 216 5.17 -11.71 3.82
C PRO A 216 4.58 -11.05 2.55
N ASN A 217 4.93 -11.57 1.37
CA ASN A 217 4.55 -11.00 0.07
C ASN A 217 3.41 -11.76 -0.62
N GLU A 218 2.95 -12.87 -0.04
CA GLU A 218 1.87 -13.69 -0.62
C GLU A 218 0.47 -13.12 -0.33
N GLY A 219 0.38 -12.12 0.55
CA GLY A 219 -0.89 -11.50 0.92
C GLY A 219 -1.77 -12.43 1.75
N ILE A 220 -3.09 -12.34 1.54
CA ILE A 220 -4.07 -13.18 2.23
C ILE A 220 -4.25 -14.47 1.46
N VAL A 221 -3.97 -15.61 2.10
CA VAL A 221 -4.21 -16.95 1.53
C VAL A 221 -5.41 -17.61 2.18
N GLU A 222 -6.23 -18.29 1.38
CA GLU A 222 -7.38 -19.04 1.85
C GLU A 222 -7.01 -20.51 2.07
N ASN A 223 -7.45 -21.07 3.19
CA ASN A 223 -7.08 -22.42 3.61
C ASN A 223 -8.19 -23.07 4.45
N LYS A 224 -7.98 -24.32 4.85
CA LYS A 224 -8.89 -25.06 5.74
C LYS A 224 -8.20 -25.47 7.03
N ILE A 225 -8.88 -25.26 8.15
CA ILE A 225 -8.50 -25.77 9.47
C ILE A 225 -9.34 -27.01 9.82
N CYS A 226 -8.74 -27.98 10.49
CA CYS A 226 -9.34 -29.27 10.79
C CYS A 226 -9.67 -29.40 12.29
N PHE A 227 -10.76 -30.10 12.63
CA PHE A 227 -11.18 -30.37 14.01
C PHE A 227 -11.26 -31.87 14.36
N THR A 228 -10.90 -32.74 13.42
CA THR A 228 -10.92 -34.20 13.54
C THR A 228 -9.67 -34.80 12.93
N ASP A 229 -9.30 -36.02 13.33
CA ASP A 229 -8.08 -36.70 12.87
C ASP A 229 -8.04 -36.87 11.33
N ILE A 230 -9.19 -37.02 10.69
CA ILE A 230 -9.35 -37.16 9.23
C ILE A 230 -9.79 -35.87 8.52
N CYS A 231 -9.95 -34.76 9.24
CA CYS A 231 -10.35 -33.44 8.71
C CYS A 231 -11.71 -33.41 7.97
N ASP A 232 -12.60 -34.35 8.24
CA ASP A 232 -13.99 -34.34 7.75
C ASP A 232 -14.80 -33.18 8.33
N ARG A 233 -14.45 -32.72 9.54
CA ARG A 233 -14.93 -31.46 10.11
C ARG A 233 -13.87 -30.38 9.95
N ASN A 234 -14.08 -29.49 9.00
CA ASN A 234 -13.19 -28.36 8.71
C ASN A 234 -13.93 -27.03 8.60
N LYS A 235 -13.16 -25.94 8.66
CA LYS A 235 -13.63 -24.58 8.39
C LYS A 235 -12.67 -23.86 7.48
N ASP A 236 -13.22 -23.00 6.61
CA ASP A 236 -12.42 -22.09 5.83
C ASP A 236 -11.85 -21.00 6.74
N ILE A 237 -10.57 -20.71 6.54
CA ILE A 237 -9.81 -19.68 7.23
C ILE A 237 -9.06 -18.85 6.21
N LYS A 238 -8.72 -17.62 6.59
CA LYS A 238 -7.78 -16.78 5.84
C LYS A 238 -6.55 -16.54 6.69
N ILE A 239 -5.37 -16.59 6.09
CA ILE A 239 -4.10 -16.41 6.81
C ILE A 239 -3.36 -15.25 6.15
N ARG A 240 -2.86 -14.32 6.95
CA ARG A 240 -1.98 -13.25 6.51
C ARG A 240 -0.70 -13.25 7.33
N ASN A 241 0.43 -13.14 6.64
CA ASN A 241 1.72 -12.85 7.25
C ASN A 241 1.90 -11.32 7.34
N CYS A 242 2.00 -10.81 8.56
CA CYS A 242 2.20 -9.39 8.85
C CYS A 242 3.69 -9.04 9.04
N GLY A 243 4.60 -9.91 8.59
CA GLY A 243 6.05 -9.80 8.73
C GLY A 243 6.59 -10.47 10.00
N GLU A 244 6.11 -10.05 11.17
CA GLU A 244 6.57 -10.57 12.48
C GLU A 244 5.64 -11.63 13.09
N PHE A 245 4.39 -11.69 12.63
CA PHE A 245 3.36 -12.57 13.16
C PHE A 245 2.31 -12.90 12.09
N TYR A 246 1.49 -13.89 12.40
CA TYR A 246 0.36 -14.28 11.57
C TYR A 246 -0.95 -13.82 12.20
N VAL A 247 -1.88 -13.40 11.33
CA VAL A 247 -3.28 -13.21 11.69
C VAL A 247 -4.15 -14.16 10.89
N TYR A 248 -5.22 -14.61 11.53
CA TYR A 248 -6.14 -15.60 11.01
C TYR A 248 -7.54 -15.02 11.01
N TYR A 249 -8.21 -15.01 9.86
CA TYR A 249 -9.63 -14.73 9.82
C TYR A 249 -10.37 -16.01 10.20
N LEU A 250 -11.00 -15.97 11.37
CA LEU A 250 -11.66 -17.13 11.99
C LEU A 250 -13.16 -16.86 12.14
N ASN A 251 -13.94 -17.93 12.23
CA ASN A 251 -15.39 -17.89 12.42
C ASN A 251 -15.78 -18.93 13.48
N LYS A 252 -17.06 -18.98 13.87
CA LYS A 252 -17.53 -20.01 14.80
C LYS A 252 -17.26 -21.42 14.25
N THR A 253 -16.84 -22.30 15.14
CA THR A 253 -16.47 -23.68 14.83
C THR A 253 -17.69 -24.53 14.44
N GLY A 254 -18.91 -24.15 14.85
CA GLY A 254 -20.14 -24.86 14.53
C GLY A 254 -20.40 -26.10 15.38
N GLY A 255 -19.75 -26.19 16.55
CA GLY A 255 -20.04 -27.20 17.56
C GLY A 255 -19.16 -27.08 18.80
N CYS A 256 -19.72 -27.45 19.96
CA CYS A 256 -19.01 -27.47 21.23
C CYS A 256 -18.74 -28.94 21.67
N PRO A 257 -17.55 -29.28 22.22
CA PRO A 257 -16.44 -28.40 22.54
C PRO A 257 -15.34 -28.42 21.46
N ALA A 258 -15.47 -27.58 20.41
CA ALA A 258 -14.41 -27.32 19.44
C ALA A 258 -13.82 -25.91 19.62
N ARG A 259 -12.50 -25.79 19.46
CA ARG A 259 -11.79 -24.54 19.76
C ARG A 259 -10.50 -24.39 18.94
N TYR A 260 -10.19 -23.16 18.52
CA TYR A 260 -8.91 -22.84 17.89
C TYR A 260 -7.76 -22.96 18.90
N CYS A 261 -6.73 -23.71 18.53
CA CYS A 261 -5.65 -24.12 19.43
C CYS A 261 -4.31 -23.54 18.94
N GLY A 262 -3.62 -22.82 19.81
CA GLY A 262 -2.30 -22.26 19.52
C GLY A 262 -1.19 -23.26 19.83
N ASP A 263 -0.03 -23.10 19.22
CA ASP A 263 1.16 -23.95 19.39
C ASP A 263 1.76 -23.91 20.80
N GLY A 264 1.43 -22.89 21.59
CA GLY A 264 1.92 -22.70 22.95
C GLY A 264 3.37 -22.21 23.01
N LYS A 265 3.81 -21.81 24.21
CA LYS A 265 5.24 -21.57 24.45
C LYS A 265 5.93 -22.90 24.73
N THR A 266 6.91 -23.27 23.92
CA THR A 266 7.86 -24.32 24.31
C THR A 266 8.62 -23.84 25.54
N SER A 267 8.58 -24.60 26.64
CA SER A 267 9.41 -24.34 27.82
C SER A 267 10.89 -24.65 27.53
N THR A 268 11.54 -23.85 26.69
CA THR A 268 13.00 -23.88 26.54
C THR A 268 13.61 -22.96 27.57
N GLY A 269 14.03 -23.56 28.69
CA GLY A 269 14.69 -22.90 29.80
C GLY A 269 15.27 -23.87 30.83
N ILE A 270 15.83 -25.01 30.40
CA ILE A 270 16.96 -25.62 31.11
C ILE A 270 18.10 -25.60 30.12
N GLN A 271 18.94 -24.58 30.28
CA GLN A 271 20.29 -24.59 29.77
C GLN A 271 21.00 -25.76 30.44
N ALA A 272 21.43 -26.75 29.65
CA ALA A 272 22.30 -27.80 30.14
C ALA A 272 23.68 -27.17 30.40
N ASP A 273 23.89 -26.71 31.62
CA ASP A 273 25.22 -26.51 32.18
C ASP A 273 25.67 -27.83 32.81
N ILE A 274 26.41 -28.64 32.05
CA ILE A 274 27.54 -29.48 32.50
C ILE A 274 28.59 -29.47 31.39
#